data_AF-A0A7Z0E3Z0-F1
#
_entry.id   AF-A0A7Z0E3Z0-F1
#
_cell.length_a   1.000
_cell.length_b   1.000
_cell.length_c   1.000
_cell.angle_alpha   90.00
_cell.angle_beta   90.00
_cell.angle_gamma   90.00
#
_symmetry.space_group_name_H-M   'P 1'
#
loop_
_entity.id
_entity.type
_entity.pdbx_description
1 polymer ?
#
loop_
_entity_poly.entity_id
_entity_poly.type
_entity_poly.pdbx_seq_one_letter_code
_entity_poly.pdbx_strand_id
1 'polypeptide(L)'
;MDEPTANLDYGNQMHLLKHIRVLAERGLAIVLSTHNPDHALQAADRVALLKGGRLIALGPTDIVLTAEALRDIYAIEVTIGRIEGSPLRVCAPASNI
;
A
#
# COMPACT_ATOMS: atom_id res chain seq x y z
N MET A 1 -8.67 1.91 10.92
CA MET A 1 -8.08 3.26 10.83
C MET A 1 -8.43 3.79 9.47
N ASP A 2 -9.16 4.90 9.40
CA ASP A 2 -9.60 5.45 8.12
C ASP A 2 -8.59 6.50 7.63
N GLU A 3 -7.89 6.19 6.54
CA GLU A 3 -6.83 7.01 5.93
C GLU A 3 -5.91 7.72 6.94
N PRO A 4 -5.28 7.00 7.89
CA PRO A 4 -4.62 7.62 9.03
C PRO A 4 -3.35 8.42 8.66
N THR A 5 -2.84 8.22 7.45
CA THR A 5 -1.70 8.95 6.89
C THR A 5 -2.11 10.24 6.18
N ALA A 6 -3.41 10.52 6.05
CA ALA A 6 -3.91 11.73 5.40
C ALA A 6 -3.40 12.98 6.12
N ASN A 7 -3.00 14.01 5.35
CA ASN A 7 -2.47 15.29 5.84
C ASN A 7 -1.15 15.22 6.64
N LEU A 8 -0.51 14.06 6.72
CA LEU A 8 0.84 13.95 7.27
C LEU A 8 1.88 14.26 6.21
N ASP A 9 2.98 14.91 6.59
CA ASP A 9 4.16 14.99 5.74
C ASP A 9 4.82 13.62 5.56
N TYR A 10 5.75 13.52 4.61
CA TYR A 10 6.42 12.28 4.26
C TYR A 10 7.07 11.58 5.46
N GLY A 11 7.77 12.31 6.33
CA GLY A 11 8.44 11.73 7.50
C GLY A 11 7.43 11.16 8.50
N ASN A 12 6.37 11.92 8.78
CA ASN A 12 5.31 11.52 9.71
C ASN A 12 4.50 10.32 9.19
N GLN A 13 4.29 10.20 7.88
CA GLN A 13 3.70 9.00 7.28
C GLN A 13 4.57 7.76 7.56
N MET A 14 5.89 7.86 7.33
CA MET A 14 6.81 6.75 7.58
C MET A 14 6.85 6.34 9.06
N HIS A 15 6.83 7.31 9.98
CA HIS A 15 6.75 7.03 11.41
C HIS A 15 5.48 6.29 11.79
N LEU A 16 4.32 6.76 11.32
CA LEU A 16 3.03 6.12 11.59
C LEU A 16 2.98 4.68 11.06
N LEU A 17 3.37 4.45 9.81
CA LEU A 17 3.38 3.12 9.20
C LEU A 17 4.31 2.15 9.96
N LYS A 18 5.48 2.63 10.41
CA LYS A 18 6.39 1.85 11.25
C LYS A 18 5.75 1.48 12.59
N HIS A 19 5.06 2.41 13.24
CA HIS A 19 4.37 2.13 14.50
C HIS A 19 3.23 1.11 14.32
N ILE A 20 2.46 1.23 13.25
CA ILE A 20 1.43 0.25 12.88
C ILE A 20 2.05 -1.14 12.75
N ARG A 21 3.18 -1.26 12.02
CA ARG A 21 3.87 -2.55 11.86
C ARG A 21 4.32 -3.14 13.20
N VAL A 22 4.93 -2.34 14.07
CA VAL A 22 5.37 -2.77 15.42
C VAL A 22 4.18 -3.23 16.28
N LEU A 23 3.03 -2.56 16.19
CA LEU A 23 1.84 -2.95 16.94
C LEU A 23 1.26 -4.26 16.38
N ALA A 24 1.24 -4.43 15.06
CA ALA A 24 0.82 -5.69 14.43
C ALA A 24 1.71 -6.86 14.85
N GLU A 25 3.03 -6.68 14.87
CA GLU A 25 4.01 -7.67 15.36
C GLU A 25 3.80 -8.05 16.83
N ARG A 26 3.18 -7.17 17.63
CA ARG A 26 2.80 -7.44 19.03
C ARG A 26 1.45 -8.15 19.16
N GLY A 27 0.84 -8.54 18.05
CA GLY A 27 -0.42 -9.31 18.02
C GLY A 27 -1.68 -8.47 17.91
N LEU A 28 -1.58 -7.15 17.66
CA LEU A 28 -2.77 -6.34 17.39
C LEU A 28 -3.23 -6.52 15.95
N ALA A 29 -4.50 -6.89 15.76
CA ALA A 29 -5.12 -6.83 14.44
C ALA A 29 -5.37 -5.36 14.06
N ILE A 30 -4.80 -4.93 12.93
CA ILE A 30 -4.97 -3.56 12.41
C ILE A 30 -5.59 -3.63 11.02
N VAL A 31 -6.66 -2.86 10.83
CA VAL A 31 -7.25 -2.61 9.51
C VAL A 31 -7.05 -1.14 9.18
N LEU A 32 -6.41 -0.85 8.05
CA LEU A 32 -6.17 0.51 7.57
C LEU A 32 -6.68 0.67 6.14
N SER A 33 -7.40 1.75 5.85
CA SER A 33 -7.69 2.19 4.48
C SER A 33 -6.60 3.15 4.01
N THR A 34 -6.26 3.08 2.73
CA THR A 34 -5.32 4.02 2.10
C THR A 34 -5.56 4.07 0.60
N HIS A 35 -5.35 5.25 0.02
CA HIS A 35 -5.34 5.44 -1.43
C HIS A 35 -3.92 5.35 -2.01
N ASN A 36 -2.88 5.15 -1.19
CA ASN A 36 -1.49 5.03 -1.64
C ASN A 36 -1.02 3.56 -1.57
N PRO A 37 -0.69 2.91 -2.71
CA PRO A 37 -0.27 1.52 -2.72
C PRO A 37 1.08 1.29 -2.00
N ASP A 38 1.95 2.30 -1.92
CA ASP A 38 3.21 2.20 -1.17
C ASP A 38 2.97 1.96 0.31
N HIS A 39 1.92 2.54 0.89
CA HIS A 39 1.59 2.34 2.30
C HIS A 39 1.21 0.87 2.55
N ALA A 40 0.46 0.26 1.63
CA ALA A 40 0.10 -1.14 1.71
C ALA A 40 1.34 -2.05 1.56
N LEU A 41 2.23 -1.77 0.60
CA LEU A 41 3.50 -2.49 0.45
C LEU A 41 4.37 -2.44 1.72
N GLN A 42 4.33 -1.33 2.45
CA GLN A 42 5.14 -1.11 3.64
C GLN A 42 4.55 -1.70 4.92
N ALA A 43 3.23 -1.61 5.12
CA ALA A 43 2.61 -1.87 6.43
C ALA A 43 1.62 -3.05 6.45
N ALA A 44 1.17 -3.56 5.31
CA ALA A 44 0.12 -4.58 5.26
C ALA A 44 0.68 -6.00 4.99
N ASP A 45 0.19 -6.98 5.74
CA ASP A 45 0.41 -8.41 5.45
C ASP A 45 -0.57 -8.94 4.40
N ARG A 46 -1.79 -8.35 4.39
CA ARG A 46 -2.86 -8.66 3.46
C ARG A 46 -3.51 -7.37 2.98
N VAL A 47 -3.98 -7.38 1.73
CA VAL A 47 -4.70 -6.25 1.13
C VAL A 47 -6.07 -6.69 0.64
N ALA A 48 -7.04 -5.79 0.82
CA ALA A 48 -8.35 -5.84 0.20
C ALA A 48 -8.41 -4.73 -0.85
N LEU A 49 -8.63 -5.10 -2.11
CA LEU A 49 -8.74 -4.14 -3.21
C LEU A 49 -10.21 -3.81 -3.43
N LEU A 50 -10.56 -2.52 -3.45
CA LEU A 50 -11.92 -2.04 -3.69
C LEU A 50 -11.98 -1.14 -4.94
N LYS A 51 -12.99 -1.37 -5.80
CA LYS A 51 -13.28 -0.56 -6.99
C LYS A 51 -14.79 -0.52 -7.20
N GLY A 52 -15.33 0.68 -7.39
CA GLY A 52 -16.78 0.88 -7.60
C GLY A 52 -17.64 0.31 -6.47
N GLY A 53 -17.18 0.40 -5.21
CA GLY A 53 -17.90 -0.12 -4.04
C GLY A 53 -17.89 -1.65 -3.90
N ARG A 54 -17.08 -2.36 -4.69
CA ARG A 54 -16.97 -3.83 -4.64
C ARG A 54 -15.56 -4.27 -4.28
N LEU A 55 -15.47 -5.36 -3.51
CA LEU A 55 -14.22 -6.07 -3.26
C LEU A 55 -13.83 -6.85 -4.51
N ILE A 56 -12.72 -6.49 -5.16
CA ILE A 56 -12.22 -7.20 -6.34
C ILE A 56 -11.20 -8.29 -5.98
N ALA A 57 -10.43 -8.12 -4.90
CA ALA A 57 -9.46 -9.10 -4.44
C ALA A 57 -9.18 -8.96 -2.94
N LEU A 58 -8.83 -10.08 -2.29
CA LEU A 58 -8.40 -10.12 -0.89
C LEU A 58 -7.38 -11.24 -0.70
N GLY A 59 -6.20 -10.93 -0.16
CA GLY A 59 -5.13 -11.91 0.00
C GLY A 59 -3.82 -11.31 0.48
N PRO A 60 -2.73 -12.11 0.51
CA PRO A 60 -1.39 -11.62 0.81
C PRO A 60 -1.00 -10.45 -0.09
N THR A 61 -0.33 -9.44 0.49
CA THR A 61 0.02 -8.20 -0.23
C THR A 61 0.86 -8.46 -1.49
N ASP A 62 1.81 -9.38 -1.42
CA ASP A 62 2.69 -9.76 -2.53
C ASP A 62 1.97 -10.50 -3.67
N ILE A 63 0.86 -11.17 -3.37
CA ILE A 63 0.04 -11.89 -4.36
C ILE A 63 -1.01 -10.97 -4.99
N VAL A 64 -1.62 -10.09 -4.19
CA VAL A 64 -2.76 -9.28 -4.65
C VAL A 64 -2.34 -7.92 -5.21
N LEU A 65 -1.32 -7.28 -4.64
CA LEU A 65 -0.89 -5.95 -5.05
C LEU A 65 0.13 -6.05 -6.21
N THR A 66 -0.37 -6.38 -7.40
CA THR A 66 0.43 -6.51 -8.64
C THR A 66 0.29 -5.27 -9.53
N ALA A 67 1.19 -5.14 -10.52
CA ALA A 67 1.11 -4.07 -11.52
C ALA A 67 -0.23 -4.08 -12.26
N GLU A 68 -0.73 -5.26 -12.62
CA GLU A 68 -2.00 -5.45 -13.33
C GLU A 68 -3.19 -5.02 -12.45
N ALA A 69 -3.17 -5.37 -11.16
CA ALA A 69 -4.20 -4.97 -10.21
C ALA A 69 -4.21 -3.45 -9.97
N LEU A 70 -3.03 -2.85 -9.82
CA LEU A 70 -2.90 -1.39 -9.69
C LEU A 70 -3.35 -0.67 -10.96
N ARG A 71 -3.04 -1.20 -12.14
CA ARG A 71 -3.55 -0.68 -13.41
C ARG A 71 -5.06 -0.72 -13.47
N ASP A 72 -5.69 -1.81 -13.07
CA ASP A 72 -7.15 -1.90 -13.06
C ASP A 72 -7.77 -0.85 -12.10
N ILE A 73 -7.17 -0.63 -10.93
CA ILE A 73 -7.70 0.32 -9.94
C ILE A 73 -7.48 1.79 -10.34
N TYR A 74 -6.25 2.14 -10.75
CA TYR A 74 -5.85 3.52 -10.99
C TYR A 74 -5.95 3.95 -12.46
N ALA A 75 -6.26 3.02 -13.37
CA ALA A 75 -6.35 3.26 -14.81
C ALA A 75 -5.08 3.84 -15.44
N ILE A 76 -3.91 3.53 -14.88
CA ILE A 76 -2.59 3.91 -15.39
C ILE A 76 -1.65 2.70 -15.37
N GLU A 77 -0.64 2.68 -16.23
CA GLU A 77 0.41 1.67 -16.15
C GLU A 77 1.31 1.95 -14.95
N VAL A 78 1.53 0.93 -14.11
CA VAL A 78 2.30 1.03 -12.86
C VAL A 78 3.38 -0.05 -12.85
N THR A 79 4.59 0.34 -12.49
CA THR A 79 5.69 -0.59 -12.19
C THR A 79 5.85 -0.71 -10.68
N ILE A 80 6.08 -1.94 -10.20
CA ILE A 80 6.45 -2.20 -8.82
C ILE A 80 7.91 -2.65 -8.81
N GLY A 81 8.76 -1.92 -8.11
CA GLY A 81 10.20 -2.17 -8.10
C GLY A 81 10.83 -1.96 -6.73
N ARG A 82 12.14 -2.14 -6.69
CA ARG A 82 12.99 -1.69 -5.59
C ARG A 82 13.87 -0.56 -6.12
N ILE A 83 14.13 0.42 -5.27
CA ILE A 83 15.10 1.49 -5.55
C ILE A 83 16.40 1.11 -4.85
N GLU A 84 17.53 1.32 -5.51
CA GLU A 84 18.85 1.13 -4.91
C GLU A 84 19.00 1.97 -3.63
N GLY A 85 19.51 1.33 -2.57
CA GLY A 85 19.63 1.97 -1.25
C GLY A 85 18.35 2.02 -0.42
N SER A 86 17.20 1.58 -0.94
CA SER A 86 15.96 1.44 -0.18
C SER A 86 15.59 -0.03 0.05
N PRO A 87 15.24 -0.44 1.28
CA PRO A 87 14.72 -1.78 1.53
C PRO A 87 13.26 -1.93 1.07
N LEU A 88 12.61 -0.82 0.71
CA LEU A 88 11.18 -0.79 0.40
C LEU A 88 10.91 -1.09 -1.07
N ARG A 89 9.79 -1.77 -1.31
CA ARG A 89 9.18 -1.81 -2.64
C ARG A 89 8.41 -0.52 -2.86
N VAL A 90 8.44 -0.03 -4.08
CA VAL A 90 7.75 1.20 -4.49
C VAL A 90 6.92 0.96 -5.74
N CYS A 91 5.82 1.68 -5.84
CA CYS A 91 4.99 1.82 -7.03
C CYS A 91 5.35 3.12 -7.75
N ALA A 92 5.56 3.06 -9.05
CA ALA A 92 5.78 4.25 -9.88
C ALA A 92 5.01 4.13 -11.21
N PRO A 93 4.52 5.24 -11.78
CA PRO A 93 3.98 5.23 -13.13
C PRO A 93 5.01 4.66 -14.13
N ALA A 94 4.58 3.74 -14.99
CA ALA A 94 5.45 3.13 -15.99
C ALA A 94 5.64 4.00 -17.24
N SER A 95 4.84 5.06 -17.39
CA SER A 95 4.88 6.01 -18.50
C SER A 95 4.64 7.43 -17.98
N ASN A 96 5.23 8.43 -18.65
CA ASN A 96 4.92 9.85 -18.41
C ASN A 96 3.52 10.15 -18.96
N ILE A 97 2.50 9.97 -18.14
CA ILE A 97 1.14 10.46 -18.39
C ILE A 97 1.01 11.83 -17.73
#